data_AF-A0A7L4HSX0-F1
#
_entry.id   AF-A0A7L4HSX0-F1
#
_cell.length_a   1.000
_cell.length_b   1.000
_cell.length_c   1.000
_cell.angle_alpha   90.00
_cell.angle_beta   90.00
_cell.angle_gamma   90.00
#
_symmetry.space_group_name_H-M   'P 1'
#
loop_
_entity.id
_entity.type
_entity.pdbx_description
1 polymer ?
#
loop_
_entity_poly.entity_id
_entity_poly.type
_entity_poly.pdbx_seq_one_letter_code
_entity_poly.pdbx_strand_id
1 'polypeptide(L)' 'GVWAQPRLVEDGGGLRAPGDSMLLSCRGSGFTFWNYDIYWYRQAPGSSLEWVSYISTGGTERYVPAVEGRA' A
#
# COMPACT_ATOMS: atom_id res chain seq x y z
N GLY A 1 20.06 24.16 4.35
CA GLY A 1 18.81 23.54 4.81
C GLY A 1 18.95 22.06 4.68
N VAL A 2 18.54 21.29 5.68
CA VAL A 2 18.57 19.83 5.62
C VAL A 2 17.33 19.40 4.84
N TRP A 3 17.51 18.85 3.64
CA TRP A 3 16.39 18.27 2.89
C TRP A 3 16.05 16.92 3.54
N ALA A 4 14.79 16.76 3.98
CA ALA A 4 14.34 15.48 4.52
C ALA A 4 14.24 14.46 3.37
N GLN A 5 14.89 13.32 3.53
CA GLN A 5 14.76 12.19 2.60
C GLN A 5 13.33 11.62 2.63
N PRO A 6 12.67 11.39 1.48
CA PRO A 6 11.34 10.84 1.45
C PRO A 6 11.35 9.39 1.98
N ARG A 7 10.36 9.04 2.80
CA ARG A 7 10.15 7.68 3.31
C ARG A 7 8.68 7.32 3.36
N LEU A 8 8.40 6.05 3.08
CA LEU A 8 7.13 5.39 3.33
C LEU A 8 7.28 4.53 4.59
N VAL A 9 6.33 4.64 5.51
CA VAL A 9 6.27 3.84 6.74
C VAL A 9 4.96 3.06 6.72
N GLU A 10 5.08 1.74 6.65
CA GLU A 10 3.97 0.81 6.61
C GLU A 10 3.71 0.21 8.01
N ASP A 11 2.44 0.00 8.35
CA ASP A 11 2.01 -0.61 9.61
C ASP A 11 0.69 -1.38 9.45
N GLY A 12 0.34 -2.19 10.44
CA GLY A 12 -0.88 -3.02 10.45
C GLY A 12 -0.67 -4.46 9.95
N GLY A 13 0.58 -4.80 9.62
CA GLY A 13 1.05 -6.15 9.33
C GLY A 13 0.80 -7.14 10.47
N GLY A 14 0.77 -8.45 10.16
CA GLY A 14 0.79 -9.49 11.19
C GLY A 14 0.15 -10.81 10.78
N LEU A 15 0.30 -11.82 11.65
CA LEU A 15 -0.40 -13.10 11.51
C LEU A 15 -1.84 -12.96 11.99
N ARG A 16 -2.81 -13.42 11.19
CA ARG A 16 -4.24 -13.40 11.46
C ARG A 16 -4.86 -14.74 11.11
N ALA A 17 -6.05 -15.03 11.63
CA ALA A 17 -6.78 -16.23 11.24
C ALA A 17 -7.30 -16.08 9.79
N PRO A 18 -7.46 -17.19 9.05
CA PRO A 18 -8.09 -17.15 7.73
C PRO A 18 -9.51 -16.56 7.81
N GLY A 19 -9.79 -15.54 7.00
CA GLY A 19 -11.09 -14.87 6.95
C GLY A 19 -11.19 -13.61 7.83
N ASP A 20 -10.23 -13.37 8.71
CA ASP A 20 -10.14 -12.10 9.43
C ASP A 20 -9.77 -10.95 8.48
N SER A 21 -10.31 -9.77 8.74
CA SER A 21 -9.87 -8.56 8.06
C SER A 21 -8.56 -8.04 8.67
N MET A 22 -7.77 -7.37 7.83
CA MET A 22 -6.54 -6.73 8.23
C MET A 22 -6.47 -5.35 7.61
N LEU A 23 -6.16 -4.34 8.42
CA LEU A 23 -5.95 -2.98 7.97
C LEU A 23 -4.45 -2.75 7.79
N LEU A 24 -4.04 -2.52 6.54
CA LEU A 24 -2.71 -1.99 6.23
C LEU A 24 -2.77 -0.47 6.16
N SER A 25 -1.75 0.20 6.69
CA SER A 25 -1.61 1.65 6.61
C SER A 25 -0.23 2.01 6.09
N CYS A 26 -0.15 3.13 5.35
CA CYS A 26 1.11 3.67 4.84
C CYS A 26 1.14 5.18 5.08
N ARG A 27 2.24 5.68 5.63
CA ARG A 27 2.46 7.09 5.91
C ARG A 27 3.71 7.59 5.18
N GLY A 28 3.54 8.64 4.36
CA GLY A 28 4.64 9.38 3.77
C GLY A 28 5.27 10.39 4.76
N SER A 29 6.60 10.52 4.73
CA SER A 29 7.34 11.54 5.47
C SER A 29 8.42 12.16 4.59
N GLY A 30 8.69 13.46 4.74
CA GLY A 30 9.62 14.20 3.88
C GLY A 30 9.03 14.66 2.54
N PHE A 31 7.74 14.39 2.30
CA PHE A 31 6.99 14.84 1.12
C PHE A 31 5.48 14.89 1.42
N THR A 32 4.72 15.57 0.56
CA THR A 32 3.25 15.55 0.61
C THR A 32 2.74 14.25 0.00
N PHE A 33 2.33 13.32 0.85
CA PHE A 33 1.90 11.97 0.45
C PHE A 33 0.81 11.96 -0.63
N TRP A 34 -0.14 12.90 -0.57
CA TRP A 34 -1.25 13.05 -1.52
C TRP A 34 -0.93 13.74 -2.85
N ASN A 35 0.33 14.13 -3.09
CA ASN A 35 0.74 14.62 -4.40
C ASN A 35 1.17 13.49 -5.34
N TYR A 36 1.12 12.24 -4.88
CA TYR A 36 1.56 11.07 -5.61
C TYR A 36 0.47 10.02 -5.63
N ASP A 37 0.42 9.28 -6.72
CA ASP A 37 -0.36 8.08 -6.76
C ASP A 37 0.29 7.00 -5.91
N ILE A 38 -0.52 6.24 -5.18
CA ILE A 38 -0.04 5.23 -4.24
C ILE A 38 -0.36 3.85 -4.79
N TYR A 39 0.67 2.99 -4.85
CA TYR A 39 0.57 1.63 -5.31
C TYR A 39 0.89 0.68 -4.17
N TRP A 40 0.06 -0.35 -3.99
CA TRP A 40 0.34 -1.46 -3.08
C TRP A 40 0.83 -2.66 -3.87
N TYR A 41 1.89 -3.26 -3.36
CA TYR A 41 2.47 -4.49 -3.90
C TYR A 41 2.58 -5.53 -2.79
N ARG A 42 2.56 -6.81 -3.16
CA ARG A 42 2.87 -7.92 -2.26
C ARG A 42 3.91 -8.82 -2.91
N GLN A 43 4.69 -9.49 -2.07
CA GLN A 43 5.66 -10.48 -2.51
C GLN A 43 5.67 -11.64 -1.53
N ALA A 44 5.39 -12.85 -2.03
CA ALA A 44 5.58 -14.05 -1.25
C ALA A 44 7.08 -14.44 -1.24
N PRO A 45 7.56 -15.16 -0.21
CA PRO A 45 8.92 -15.67 -0.21
C PRO A 45 9.22 -16.48 -1.49
N GLY A 46 10.22 -16.05 -2.26
CA GLY A 46 10.61 -16.70 -3.52
C GLY A 46 9.79 -16.34 -4.76
N SER A 47 8.78 -15.46 -4.66
CA SER A 47 8.00 -15.00 -5.82
C SER A 47 8.48 -13.64 -6.34
N SER A 48 8.02 -13.28 -7.55
CA SER A 48 8.12 -11.89 -8.03
C SER A 48 7.18 -10.96 -7.25
N LEU A 49 7.46 -9.67 -7.32
CA LEU A 49 6.59 -8.62 -6.83
C LEU A 49 5.28 -8.59 -7.63
N GLU A 50 4.14 -8.59 -6.96
CA GLU A 50 2.81 -8.54 -7.55
C GLU A 50 2.12 -7.22 -7.16
N TRP A 51 1.59 -6.50 -8.14
CA TRP A 51 0.75 -5.33 -7.90
C TRP A 51 -0.60 -5.77 -7.32
N VAL A 52 -1.13 -5.05 -6.33
CA VAL A 52 -2.37 -5.41 -5.62
C VAL A 52 -3.45 -4.36 -5.82
N SER A 53 -3.12 -3.09 -5.57
CA SER A 53 -4.05 -1.99 -5.71
C SER A 53 -3.34 -0.67 -5.99
N TYR A 54 -4.12 0.31 -6.42
CA TYR A 54 -3.67 1.65 -6.75
C TYR A 54 -4.74 2.65 -6.34
N ILE A 55 -4.31 3.80 -5.83
CA ILE A 55 -5.16 4.98 -5.65
C ILE A 55 -4.47 6.19 -6.28
N SER A 56 -5.19 6.87 -7.17
CA SER A 56 -4.71 8.10 -7.77
C SER A 56 -4.87 9.29 -6.84
N THR A 57 -4.10 10.35 -7.09
CA THR A 57 -4.31 11.66 -6.46
C THR A 57 -5.73 12.22 -6.64
N GLY A 58 -6.43 11.81 -7.71
CA GLY A 58 -7.84 12.15 -7.98
C GLY A 58 -8.86 11.23 -7.32
N GLY A 59 -8.43 10.28 -6.48
CA GLY A 59 -9.30 9.34 -5.76
C GLY A 59 -9.82 8.18 -6.60
N THR A 60 -9.22 7.91 -7.77
CA THR A 60 -9.56 6.71 -8.55
C THR A 60 -8.85 5.51 -7.97
N GLU A 61 -9.61 4.50 -7.57
CA GLU A 61 -9.09 3.25 -7.03
C GLU A 61 -9.15 2.12 -8.07
N ARG A 62 -8.15 1.25 -8.05
CA ARG A 62 -8.12 0.01 -8.83
C ARG A 62 -7.51 -1.12 -8.01
N TYR A 63 -8.01 -2.33 -8.27
CA TYR A 63 -7.61 -3.55 -7.57
C TYR A 63 -7.29 -4.64 -8.58
N VAL A 64 -6.44 -5.59 -8.21
CA VAL A 64 -6.35 -6.85 -8.96
C VAL A 64 -7.61 -7.68 -8.76
N PRO A 65 -8.02 -8.50 -9.75
CA PRO A 65 -9.22 -9.33 -9.64
C PRO A 65 -9.25 -10.24 -8.40
N ALA A 66 -8.08 -10.64 -7.89
CA ALA A 66 -7.97 -11.50 -6.72
C ALA A 66 -8.44 -10.84 -5.40
N VAL A 67 -8.46 -9.51 -5.32
CA VAL A 67 -8.83 -8.74 -4.11
C VAL A 67 -10.01 -7.79 -4.35
N GLU A 68 -10.52 -7.71 -5.58
CA GLU A 68 -11.68 -6.89 -5.92
C GLU A 68 -12.93 -7.35 -5.13
N GLY A 69 -13.66 -6.39 -4.56
CA GLY A 69 -14.82 -6.66 -3.69
C GLY A 69 -14.48 -7.19 -2.29
N ARG A 70 -13.20 -7.25 -1.92
CA ARG A 70 -12.72 -7.65 -0.58
C ARG A 70 -12.00 -6.53 0.17
N ALA A 71 -11.70 -5.43 -0.52
CA ALA A 71 -11.11 -4.22 0.04
C ALA A 71 -12.15 -3.38 0.80
#